data_AF-A0A5C8A4V3-F1
#
_entry.id   AF-A0A5C8A4V3-F1
#
_cell.length_a   1.000
_cell.length_b   1.000
_cell.length_c   1.000
_cell.angle_alpha   90.00
_cell.angle_beta   90.00
_cell.angle_gamma   90.00
#
_symmetry.space_group_name_H-M   'P 1'
#
loop_
_entity.id
_entity.type
_entity.pdbx_description
1 polymer ?
#
loop_
_entity_poly.entity_id
_entity_poly.type
_entity_poly.pdbx_seq_one_letter_code
_entity_poly.pdbx_strand_id
1 'polypeptide(L)'
;MVTLPHRPARWCIALLLFVGGGPSFTEQGYAQTSPPDTLIIQVHRAVARGLSYFSSPRRTLDPDAVLLHAYLKDRFNLPKLVKAERVLAAIRADSTSQFHKFLRLAEPMRCRMDFLDADGANDVAAVGVWYDELPDRSLFMERIRDVEWGEPYQVTHALWAMAMVRNCFHAEVDTAVERRLVEHNLAIMKSNRPLWNDVAIEALAMAQYNDTAYVPPQEYIQEIIALQNLNGSWNWVPNDPTRESQHTTILALWALLQYKPLEWPESPRDMVVH
;
A
#
# COMPACT_ATOMS: atom_id res chain seq x y z
N MET A 1 -9.81 -28.02 29.76
CA MET A 1 -9.32 -26.84 29.03
C MET A 1 -8.68 -27.34 27.75
N VAL A 2 -9.32 -27.14 26.61
CA VAL A 2 -8.78 -27.55 25.31
C VAL A 2 -8.02 -26.36 24.75
N THR A 3 -6.71 -26.50 24.62
CA THR A 3 -5.84 -25.57 23.90
C THR A 3 -6.08 -25.74 22.40
N LEU A 4 -6.57 -24.69 21.74
CA LEU A 4 -6.63 -24.65 20.28
C LEU A 4 -5.24 -24.33 19.72
N PRO A 5 -4.79 -25.00 18.64
CA PRO A 5 -3.47 -24.76 18.08
C PRO A 5 -3.43 -23.41 17.35
N HIS A 6 -2.34 -22.66 17.53
CA HIS A 6 -1.99 -21.49 16.73
C HIS A 6 -2.03 -21.86 15.24
N ARG A 7 -2.93 -21.20 14.49
CA ARG A 7 -3.00 -21.31 13.03
C ARG A 7 -2.13 -20.21 12.42
N PRO A 8 -1.22 -20.54 11.47
CA PRO A 8 -0.40 -19.54 10.79
C PRO A 8 -1.24 -18.70 9.82
N ALA A 9 -0.72 -17.50 9.51
CA ALA A 9 -1.29 -16.37 8.74
C ALA A 9 -1.73 -16.66 7.27
N ARG A 10 -2.15 -17.88 6.95
CA ARG A 10 -2.59 -18.31 5.60
C ARG A 10 -4.09 -18.33 5.38
N TRP A 11 -4.89 -17.85 6.34
CA TRP A 11 -6.36 -17.91 6.26
C TRP A 11 -6.99 -16.57 6.66
N CYS A 12 -6.87 -15.55 5.81
CA CYS A 12 -7.69 -14.33 5.89
C CYS A 12 -8.61 -14.15 4.67
N ILE A 13 -8.98 -15.24 3.98
CA ILE A 13 -9.97 -15.21 2.90
C ILE A 13 -11.09 -16.20 3.26
N ALA A 14 -12.20 -15.68 3.79
CA ALA A 14 -13.55 -16.18 3.53
C ALA A 14 -14.64 -15.23 4.11
N LEU A 15 -15.60 -14.93 3.24
CA LEU A 15 -16.99 -14.45 3.44
C LEU A 15 -17.31 -12.93 3.53
N LEU A 16 -17.83 -12.44 2.40
CA LEU A 16 -18.84 -11.37 2.21
C LEU A 16 -20.25 -11.86 2.59
N LEU A 17 -21.19 -10.94 2.90
CA LEU A 17 -22.46 -10.66 2.15
C LEU A 17 -23.54 -9.85 2.95
N PHE A 18 -24.01 -8.75 2.31
CA PHE A 18 -25.30 -7.96 2.40
C PHE A 18 -25.74 -7.30 3.75
N VAL A 19 -26.31 -6.09 3.85
CA VAL A 19 -27.39 -5.31 3.15
C VAL A 19 -27.12 -3.80 3.46
N GLY A 20 -27.24 -2.75 2.61
CA GLY A 20 -28.33 -2.25 1.75
C GLY A 20 -28.95 -0.96 2.35
N GLY A 21 -28.95 0.18 1.62
CA GLY A 21 -29.81 1.35 1.89
C GLY A 21 -29.16 2.75 1.73
N GLY A 22 -29.54 3.51 0.67
CA GLY A 22 -29.39 4.99 0.60
C GLY A 22 -30.56 5.72 1.31
N PRO A 23 -30.74 7.07 1.24
CA PRO A 23 -30.26 8.00 0.20
C PRO A 23 -29.76 9.43 0.64
N SER A 24 -29.20 10.14 -0.35
CA SER A 24 -29.25 11.59 -0.70
C SER A 24 -28.80 12.73 0.24
N PHE A 25 -27.90 13.62 -0.26
CA PHE A 25 -28.03 15.09 -0.22
C PHE A 25 -27.22 15.77 -1.37
N THR A 26 -27.69 16.95 -1.77
CA THR A 26 -27.46 17.72 -3.02
C THR A 26 -26.38 18.81 -2.97
N GLU A 27 -25.80 19.11 -4.16
CA GLU A 27 -25.20 20.38 -4.67
C GLU A 27 -23.97 20.96 -3.92
N GLN A 28 -22.89 21.49 -4.52
CA GLN A 28 -22.65 22.25 -5.76
C GLN A 28 -21.11 22.37 -5.98
N GLY A 29 -20.62 22.50 -7.22
CA GLY A 29 -19.26 23.00 -7.53
C GLY A 29 -18.47 22.16 -8.54
N TYR A 30 -18.10 22.76 -9.67
CA TYR A 30 -17.56 22.12 -10.87
C TYR A 30 -16.26 21.31 -10.69
N ALA A 31 -16.35 20.02 -10.97
CA ALA A 31 -15.39 19.27 -11.77
C ALA A 31 -16.21 18.35 -12.68
N GLN A 32 -15.89 18.21 -13.97
CA GLN A 32 -16.56 17.22 -14.83
C GLN A 32 -16.19 15.83 -14.33
N THR A 33 -16.98 15.29 -13.40
CA THR A 33 -16.84 13.92 -12.94
C THR A 33 -17.28 13.01 -14.08
N SER A 34 -16.38 12.15 -14.54
CA SER A 34 -16.77 11.06 -15.43
C SER A 34 -17.85 10.22 -14.73
N PRO A 35 -18.86 9.69 -15.45
CA PRO A 35 -19.81 8.74 -14.87
C PRO A 35 -19.06 7.61 -14.14
N PRO A 36 -19.58 7.06 -13.02
CA PRO A 36 -18.88 6.05 -12.22
C PRO A 36 -18.33 4.86 -13.04
N ASP A 37 -19.12 4.36 -13.99
CA ASP A 37 -18.73 3.25 -14.87
C ASP A 37 -17.53 3.60 -15.77
N THR A 38 -17.43 4.86 -16.18
CA THR A 38 -16.31 5.38 -16.97
C THR A 38 -15.04 5.46 -16.12
N LEU A 39 -15.15 5.84 -14.84
CA LEU A 39 -14.01 5.91 -13.94
C LEU A 39 -13.45 4.51 -13.62
N ILE A 40 -14.31 3.52 -13.38
CA ILE A 40 -13.90 2.13 -13.15
C ILE A 40 -13.05 1.61 -14.33
N ILE A 41 -13.52 1.83 -15.57
CA ILE A 41 -12.78 1.47 -16.78
C ILE A 41 -11.44 2.20 -16.87
N GLN A 42 -11.39 3.49 -16.50
CA GLN A 42 -10.15 4.27 -16.48
C GLN A 42 -9.16 3.71 -15.45
N VAL A 43 -9.63 3.35 -14.26
CA VAL A 43 -8.77 2.74 -13.23
C VAL A 43 -8.20 1.41 -13.72
N HIS A 44 -9.03 0.52 -14.28
CA HIS A 44 -8.57 -0.76 -14.82
C HIS A 44 -7.48 -0.58 -15.89
N ARG A 45 -7.66 0.38 -16.79
CA ARG A 45 -6.66 0.71 -17.81
C ARG A 45 -5.38 1.28 -17.20
N ALA A 46 -5.50 2.15 -16.20
CA ALA A 46 -4.35 2.73 -15.52
C ALA A 46 -3.53 1.66 -14.79
N VAL A 47 -4.20 0.75 -14.08
CA VAL A 47 -3.57 -0.41 -13.41
C VAL A 47 -2.86 -1.31 -14.41
N ALA A 48 -3.51 -1.68 -15.52
CA ALA A 48 -2.90 -2.51 -16.56
C ALA A 48 -1.63 -1.87 -17.15
N ARG A 49 -1.66 -0.56 -17.42
CA ARG A 49 -0.48 0.18 -17.89
C ARG A 49 0.63 0.23 -16.83
N GLY A 50 0.29 0.44 -15.56
CA GLY A 50 1.26 0.44 -14.46
C GLY A 50 1.94 -0.93 -14.28
N LEU A 51 1.20 -2.03 -14.41
CA LEU A 51 1.78 -3.37 -14.38
C LEU A 51 2.68 -3.65 -15.60
N SER A 52 2.28 -3.15 -16.78
CA SER A 52 3.08 -3.26 -18.00
C SER A 52 4.43 -2.54 -17.90
N TYR A 53 4.46 -1.37 -17.24
CA TYR A 53 5.69 -0.62 -16.95
C TYR A 53 6.76 -1.48 -16.25
N PHE A 54 6.37 -2.28 -15.25
CA PHE A 54 7.26 -3.21 -14.54
C PHE A 54 7.63 -4.46 -15.34
N SER A 55 6.88 -4.78 -16.38
CA SER A 55 7.06 -6.01 -17.17
C SER A 55 8.14 -5.88 -18.26
N SER A 56 8.73 -4.70 -18.44
CA SER A 56 9.77 -4.46 -19.45
C SER A 56 11.03 -5.32 -19.22
N PRO A 57 11.45 -6.16 -20.19
CA PRO A 57 12.64 -6.99 -20.08
C PRO A 57 13.95 -6.20 -19.93
N ARG A 58 13.96 -4.90 -20.25
CA ARG A 58 15.14 -4.04 -20.15
C ARG A 58 15.24 -3.31 -18.81
N ARG A 59 14.12 -3.15 -18.11
CA ARG A 59 14.04 -2.39 -16.85
C ARG A 59 14.64 -3.18 -15.68
N THR A 60 15.51 -2.56 -14.90
CA THR A 60 15.90 -3.06 -13.57
C THR A 60 14.78 -2.75 -12.60
N LEU A 61 14.44 -3.66 -11.69
CA LEU A 61 13.38 -3.42 -10.72
C LEU A 61 13.96 -2.87 -9.42
N ASP A 62 13.32 -1.84 -8.88
CA ASP A 62 13.74 -1.23 -7.62
C ASP A 62 13.32 -2.14 -6.44
N PRO A 63 14.17 -2.35 -5.42
CA PRO A 63 13.90 -3.28 -4.32
C PRO A 63 12.60 -3.01 -3.55
N ASP A 64 12.32 -1.75 -3.23
CA ASP A 64 11.10 -1.30 -2.58
C ASP A 64 9.84 -1.65 -3.40
N ALA A 65 9.86 -1.35 -4.69
CA ALA A 65 8.78 -1.66 -5.61
C ALA A 65 8.53 -3.17 -5.72
N VAL A 66 9.59 -3.98 -5.70
CA VAL A 66 9.47 -5.45 -5.70
C VAL A 66 8.85 -5.97 -4.41
N LEU A 67 9.25 -5.42 -3.26
CA LEU A 67 8.72 -5.83 -1.95
C LEU A 67 7.24 -5.46 -1.79
N LEU A 68 6.88 -4.22 -2.13
CA LEU A 68 5.49 -3.77 -2.14
C LEU A 68 4.66 -4.55 -3.16
N HIS A 69 5.19 -4.78 -4.38
CA HIS A 69 4.53 -5.62 -5.35
C HIS A 69 4.29 -7.02 -4.80
N ALA A 70 5.25 -7.64 -4.09
CA ALA A 70 5.06 -8.98 -3.55
C ALA A 70 3.85 -9.06 -2.59
N TYR A 71 3.69 -8.05 -1.73
CA TYR A 71 2.53 -7.89 -0.85
C TYR A 71 1.22 -7.71 -1.64
N LEU A 72 1.20 -6.77 -2.60
CA LEU A 72 0.01 -6.47 -3.41
C LEU A 72 -0.38 -7.63 -4.31
N LYS A 73 0.59 -8.38 -4.82
CA LYS A 73 0.40 -9.54 -5.67
C LYS A 73 -0.40 -10.63 -4.95
N ASP A 74 -0.13 -10.87 -3.68
CA ASP A 74 -0.89 -11.86 -2.91
C ASP A 74 -2.27 -11.32 -2.52
N ARG A 75 -2.39 -10.02 -2.20
CA ARG A 75 -3.66 -9.37 -1.82
C ARG A 75 -4.65 -9.19 -2.97
N PHE A 76 -4.17 -8.85 -4.16
CA PHE A 76 -4.97 -8.53 -5.35
C PHE A 76 -4.75 -9.52 -6.50
N ASN A 77 -4.04 -10.64 -6.27
CA ASN A 77 -3.77 -11.68 -7.26
C ASN A 77 -3.16 -11.11 -8.58
N LEU A 78 -2.16 -10.23 -8.43
CA LEU A 78 -1.44 -9.60 -9.56
C LEU A 78 -0.51 -10.60 -10.27
N PRO A 79 -0.12 -10.35 -11.53
CA PRO A 79 0.90 -11.14 -12.21
C PRO A 79 2.26 -11.06 -11.51
N LYS A 80 3.08 -12.10 -11.64
CA LYS A 80 4.48 -12.06 -11.17
C LYS A 80 5.31 -11.16 -12.05
N LEU A 81 6.16 -10.32 -11.45
CA LEU A 81 7.17 -9.57 -12.20
C LEU A 81 8.33 -10.49 -12.59
N VAL A 82 8.70 -10.50 -13.88
CA VAL A 82 9.68 -11.42 -14.47
C VAL A 82 11.03 -11.42 -13.75
N LYS A 83 11.45 -10.27 -13.18
CA LYS A 83 12.76 -10.10 -12.52
C LYS A 83 12.70 -10.05 -10.99
N ALA A 84 11.51 -10.18 -10.38
CA ALA A 84 11.35 -10.06 -8.93
C ALA A 84 12.25 -11.04 -8.16
N GLU A 85 12.32 -12.30 -8.59
CA GLU A 85 13.12 -13.34 -7.92
C GLU A 85 14.61 -12.98 -7.84
N ARG A 86 15.16 -12.34 -8.88
CA ARG A 86 16.56 -11.90 -8.88
C ARG A 86 16.79 -10.78 -7.88
N VAL A 87 15.86 -9.83 -7.76
CA VAL A 87 15.95 -8.74 -6.78
C VAL A 87 15.79 -9.27 -5.37
N LEU A 88 14.81 -10.15 -5.12
CA LEU A 88 14.64 -10.81 -3.82
C LEU A 88 15.86 -11.65 -3.42
N ALA A 89 16.50 -12.34 -4.37
CA ALA A 89 17.76 -13.04 -4.11
C ALA A 89 18.90 -12.09 -3.72
N ALA A 90 18.99 -10.90 -4.35
CA ALA A 90 19.99 -9.90 -4.00
C ALA A 90 19.76 -9.32 -2.59
N ILE A 91 18.51 -8.96 -2.24
CA ILE A 91 18.18 -8.48 -0.89
C ILE A 91 18.48 -9.55 0.17
N ARG A 92 18.20 -10.83 -0.12
CA ARG A 92 18.53 -11.95 0.78
C ARG A 92 20.02 -12.13 0.99
N ALA A 93 20.83 -11.91 -0.05
CA ALA A 93 22.28 -12.07 0.01
C ALA A 93 22.98 -10.93 0.79
N ASP A 94 22.32 -9.78 0.95
CA ASP A 94 22.86 -8.62 1.65
C ASP A 94 21.99 -8.28 2.88
N SER A 95 22.37 -8.85 4.03
CA SER A 95 21.69 -8.59 5.31
C SER A 95 21.89 -7.18 5.85
N THR A 96 22.84 -6.41 5.29
CA THR A 96 23.08 -5.01 5.67
C THR A 96 22.21 -4.02 4.90
N SER A 97 21.53 -4.50 3.85
CA SER A 97 20.63 -3.69 3.05
C SER A 97 19.44 -3.19 3.88
N GLN A 98 19.10 -1.90 3.74
CA GLN A 98 17.89 -1.33 4.33
C GLN A 98 16.59 -2.05 3.92
N PHE A 99 16.61 -2.80 2.81
CA PHE A 99 15.47 -3.56 2.31
C PHE A 99 15.35 -4.95 2.94
N HIS A 100 16.40 -5.45 3.58
CA HIS A 100 16.41 -6.78 4.18
C HIS A 100 15.31 -6.96 5.23
N LYS A 101 15.13 -5.93 6.07
CA LYS A 101 14.06 -5.86 7.08
C LYS A 101 12.64 -5.91 6.50
N PHE A 102 12.47 -5.72 5.19
CA PHE A 102 11.16 -5.78 4.53
C PHE A 102 10.97 -7.07 3.72
N LEU A 103 11.95 -7.98 3.66
CA LEU A 103 11.83 -9.27 2.95
C LEU A 103 10.61 -10.08 3.37
N ARG A 104 10.17 -9.92 4.62
CA ARG A 104 8.99 -10.61 5.16
C ARG A 104 7.69 -10.28 4.41
N LEU A 105 7.62 -9.14 3.72
CA LEU A 105 6.52 -8.81 2.82
C LEU A 105 6.42 -9.77 1.62
N ALA A 106 7.55 -10.29 1.16
CA ALA A 106 7.63 -11.23 0.04
C ALA A 106 7.71 -12.70 0.50
N GLU A 107 8.33 -12.96 1.64
CA GLU A 107 8.62 -14.31 2.14
C GLU A 107 8.22 -14.48 3.63
N PRO A 108 6.94 -14.32 3.99
CA PRO A 108 6.51 -14.21 5.39
C PRO A 108 6.83 -15.43 6.27
N MET A 109 7.04 -16.61 5.66
CA MET A 109 7.32 -17.88 6.35
C MET A 109 8.80 -18.29 6.35
N ARG A 110 9.68 -17.58 5.64
CA ARG A 110 11.10 -17.98 5.46
C ARG A 110 12.07 -17.10 6.23
N CYS A 111 11.67 -15.87 6.55
CA CYS A 111 12.54 -14.95 7.25
C CYS A 111 12.49 -15.21 8.77
N ARG A 112 13.64 -15.16 9.43
CA ARG A 112 13.76 -15.11 10.89
C ARG A 112 14.20 -13.70 11.27
N MET A 113 13.92 -13.28 12.49
CA MET A 113 14.23 -11.93 12.96
C MET A 113 15.68 -11.83 13.46
N ASP A 114 16.64 -11.96 12.55
CA ASP A 114 18.08 -11.90 12.84
C ASP A 114 18.69 -10.50 12.64
N PHE A 115 17.91 -9.50 12.24
CA PHE A 115 18.38 -8.15 11.86
C PHE A 115 17.88 -7.01 12.79
N LEU A 116 17.07 -7.28 13.82
CA LEU A 116 16.70 -6.27 14.82
C LEU A 116 17.80 -6.09 15.88
N ASP A 117 19.02 -5.82 15.42
CA ASP A 117 19.96 -5.03 16.22
C ASP A 117 19.51 -3.55 16.16
N ALA A 118 20.04 -2.72 17.06
CA ALA A 118 19.51 -1.39 17.43
C ALA A 118 19.12 -0.44 16.27
N ASP A 119 19.68 -0.60 15.07
CA ASP A 119 19.36 0.21 13.89
C ASP A 119 18.11 -0.24 13.13
N GLY A 120 17.78 -1.54 13.11
CA GLY A 120 16.59 -2.08 12.44
C GLY A 120 15.29 -1.70 13.14
N ALA A 121 15.34 -1.55 14.47
CA ALA A 121 14.20 -1.15 15.31
C ALA A 121 13.85 0.35 15.21
N ASN A 122 14.65 1.16 14.50
CA ASN A 122 14.38 2.59 14.31
C ASN A 122 13.39 2.89 13.18
N ASP A 123 13.09 1.91 12.33
CA ASP A 123 12.13 2.09 11.23
C ASP A 123 10.72 1.64 11.66
N VAL A 124 9.80 2.60 11.68
CA VAL A 124 8.42 2.40 12.15
C VAL A 124 7.64 1.40 11.29
N ALA A 125 7.91 1.30 9.98
CA ALA A 125 7.27 0.31 9.13
C ALA A 125 7.82 -1.09 9.42
N ALA A 126 9.14 -1.20 9.65
CA ALA A 126 9.80 -2.48 9.94
C ALA A 126 9.28 -3.09 11.25
N VAL A 127 9.08 -2.30 12.31
CA VAL A 127 8.53 -2.83 13.58
C VAL A 127 7.10 -3.35 13.42
N GLY A 128 6.31 -2.80 12.50
CA GLY A 128 4.98 -3.32 12.15
C GLY A 128 5.05 -4.64 11.39
N VAL A 129 5.96 -4.75 10.41
CA VAL A 129 6.19 -5.98 9.62
C VAL A 129 6.65 -7.15 10.50
N TRP A 130 7.37 -6.86 11.57
CA TRP A 130 7.96 -7.86 12.47
C TRP A 130 7.27 -8.00 13.83
N TYR A 131 6.06 -7.46 13.96
CA TYR A 131 5.37 -7.32 15.24
C TYR A 131 5.31 -8.60 16.11
N ASP A 132 5.03 -9.76 15.51
CA ASP A 132 4.93 -11.04 16.23
C ASP A 132 6.27 -11.62 16.69
N GLU A 133 7.36 -11.20 16.07
CA GLU A 133 8.72 -11.64 16.40
C GLU A 133 9.44 -10.65 17.34
N LEU A 134 8.90 -9.43 17.55
CA LEU A 134 9.54 -8.42 18.40
C LEU A 134 9.90 -8.98 19.79
N PRO A 135 11.10 -8.66 20.32
CA PRO A 135 11.51 -9.13 21.64
C PRO A 135 10.63 -8.54 22.76
N ASP A 136 10.18 -7.29 22.56
CA ASP A 136 9.16 -6.63 23.36
C ASP A 136 8.17 -5.90 22.43
N ARG A 137 6.89 -6.25 22.53
CA ARG A 137 5.82 -5.63 21.74
C ARG A 137 5.55 -4.18 22.14
N SER A 138 6.00 -3.73 23.31
CA SER A 138 5.88 -2.34 23.73
C SER A 138 6.65 -1.39 22.80
N LEU A 139 7.75 -1.86 22.21
CA LEU A 139 8.57 -1.13 21.23
C LEU A 139 7.75 -0.64 20.04
N PHE A 140 6.76 -1.41 19.59
CA PHE A 140 5.89 -1.01 18.50
C PHE A 140 5.20 0.33 18.81
N MET A 141 4.53 0.41 19.96
CA MET A 141 3.81 1.63 20.35
C MET A 141 4.75 2.79 20.73
N GLU A 142 5.94 2.50 21.25
CA GLU A 142 6.99 3.50 21.45
C GLU A 142 7.37 4.16 20.12
N ARG A 143 7.71 3.37 19.10
CA ARG A 143 8.06 3.89 17.77
C ARG A 143 6.94 4.66 17.09
N ILE A 144 5.70 4.18 17.22
CA ILE A 144 4.55 4.90 16.68
C ILE A 144 4.42 6.30 17.31
N ARG A 145 4.61 6.41 18.64
CA ARG A 145 4.50 7.69 19.34
C ARG A 145 5.65 8.64 19.01
N ASP A 146 6.85 8.11 18.76
CA ASP A 146 8.01 8.92 18.36
C ASP A 146 7.79 9.67 17.03
N VAL A 147 6.99 9.09 16.13
CA VAL A 147 6.83 9.61 14.76
C VAL A 147 5.42 10.11 14.43
N GLU A 148 4.47 10.03 15.37
CA GLU A 148 3.08 10.44 15.18
C GLU A 148 2.94 11.88 14.63
N TRP A 149 3.86 12.76 15.07
CA TRP A 149 3.95 14.16 14.67
C TRP A 149 5.20 14.46 13.84
N GLY A 150 5.83 13.41 13.30
CA GLY A 150 7.06 13.50 12.52
C GLY A 150 6.85 13.96 11.09
N GLU A 151 7.87 13.73 10.27
CA GLU A 151 7.83 14.06 8.84
C GLU A 151 6.77 13.24 8.09
N PRO A 152 6.19 13.74 6.98
CA PRO A 152 5.08 13.10 6.28
C PRO A 152 5.26 11.60 5.96
N TYR A 153 6.45 11.19 5.49
CA TYR A 153 6.76 9.78 5.23
C TYR A 153 6.74 8.91 6.49
N GLN A 154 7.14 9.46 7.63
CA GLN A 154 7.13 8.69 8.88
C GLN A 154 5.69 8.46 9.36
N VAL A 155 4.81 9.43 9.12
CA VAL A 155 3.38 9.34 9.43
C VAL A 155 2.68 8.30 8.56
N THR A 156 2.95 8.29 7.25
CA THR A 156 2.39 7.27 6.32
C THR A 156 2.86 5.87 6.72
N HIS A 157 4.16 5.71 7.02
CA HIS A 157 4.73 4.46 7.49
C HIS A 157 4.16 4.00 8.84
N ALA A 158 3.95 4.93 9.79
CA ALA A 158 3.36 4.62 11.09
C ALA A 158 1.90 4.17 10.97
N LEU A 159 1.12 4.84 10.12
CA LEU A 159 -0.25 4.43 9.83
C LEU A 159 -0.29 3.06 9.16
N TRP A 160 0.62 2.79 8.22
CA TRP A 160 0.75 1.46 7.61
C TRP A 160 1.05 0.38 8.66
N ALA A 161 2.00 0.64 9.55
CA ALA A 161 2.41 -0.28 10.60
C ALA A 161 1.25 -0.58 11.58
N MET A 162 0.51 0.45 12.04
CA MET A 162 -0.71 0.30 12.85
C MET A 162 -1.77 -0.55 12.16
N ALA A 163 -2.06 -0.26 10.89
CA ALA A 163 -3.02 -1.02 10.12
C ALA A 163 -2.59 -2.48 9.93
N MET A 164 -1.30 -2.74 9.70
CA MET A 164 -0.75 -4.10 9.57
C MET A 164 -0.84 -4.87 10.88
N VAL A 165 -0.44 -4.26 12.00
CA VAL A 165 -0.53 -4.87 13.35
C VAL A 165 -1.96 -5.26 13.69
N ARG A 166 -2.91 -4.35 13.44
CA ARG A 166 -4.34 -4.59 13.66
C ARG A 166 -4.91 -5.68 12.73
N ASN A 167 -4.64 -5.59 11.42
CA ASN A 167 -5.30 -6.45 10.44
C ASN A 167 -4.65 -7.83 10.27
N CYS A 168 -3.34 -7.93 10.40
CA CYS A 168 -2.59 -9.17 10.15
C CYS A 168 -2.30 -9.96 11.42
N PHE A 169 -2.10 -9.28 12.54
CA PHE A 169 -1.76 -9.91 13.82
C PHE A 169 -2.90 -9.88 14.84
N HIS A 170 -4.01 -9.19 14.53
CA HIS A 170 -5.17 -9.04 15.41
C HIS A 170 -4.82 -8.47 16.79
N ALA A 171 -3.77 -7.64 16.84
CA ALA A 171 -3.35 -6.98 18.06
C ALA A 171 -4.22 -5.75 18.34
N GLU A 172 -4.44 -5.52 19.63
CA GLU A 172 -5.07 -4.28 20.10
C GLU A 172 -4.10 -3.11 19.89
N VAL A 173 -4.60 -2.04 19.27
CA VAL A 173 -3.85 -0.82 19.00
C VAL A 173 -4.50 0.36 19.74
N ASP A 174 -3.69 1.36 20.07
CA ASP A 174 -4.17 2.60 20.69
C ASP A 174 -5.01 3.40 19.67
N THR A 175 -6.33 3.30 19.78
CA THR A 175 -7.28 3.92 18.84
C THR A 175 -7.22 5.45 18.84
N ALA A 176 -6.76 6.08 19.93
CA ALA A 176 -6.61 7.52 19.97
C ALA A 176 -5.39 7.97 19.15
N VAL A 177 -4.30 7.21 19.20
CA VAL A 177 -3.11 7.42 18.36
C VAL A 177 -3.43 7.11 16.89
N GLU A 178 -4.10 5.99 16.61
CA GLU A 178 -4.50 5.62 15.24
C GLU A 178 -5.34 6.71 14.58
N ARG A 179 -6.32 7.27 15.31
CA ARG A 179 -7.15 8.38 14.81
C ARG A 179 -6.33 9.60 14.42
N ARG A 180 -5.35 9.99 15.25
CA ARG A 180 -4.49 11.17 14.96
C ARG A 180 -3.56 10.92 13.77
N LEU A 181 -3.01 9.71 13.63
CA LEU A 181 -2.28 9.31 12.42
C LEU A 181 -3.16 9.40 11.17
N VAL A 182 -4.40 8.93 11.23
CA VAL A 182 -5.37 9.05 10.12
C VAL A 182 -5.61 10.52 9.79
N GLU A 183 -5.89 11.37 10.78
CA GLU A 183 -6.11 12.81 10.59
C GLU A 183 -4.90 13.50 9.94
N HIS A 184 -3.69 13.19 10.41
CA HIS A 184 -2.44 13.74 9.89
C HIS A 184 -2.17 13.25 8.45
N ASN A 185 -2.37 11.96 8.19
CA ASN A 185 -2.25 11.37 6.85
C ASN A 185 -3.24 12.00 5.85
N LEU A 186 -4.49 12.24 6.25
CA LEU A 186 -5.47 12.94 5.43
C LEU A 186 -5.07 14.41 5.18
N ALA A 187 -4.43 15.08 6.14
CA ALA A 187 -3.91 16.42 5.96
C ALA A 187 -2.75 16.47 4.95
N ILE A 188 -1.82 15.51 4.99
CA ILE A 188 -0.73 15.34 4.02
C ILE A 188 -1.27 15.20 2.60
N MET A 189 -2.28 14.33 2.42
CA MET A 189 -2.92 14.14 1.12
C MET A 189 -3.56 15.45 0.60
N LYS A 190 -4.28 16.18 1.46
CA LYS A 190 -4.95 17.43 1.09
C LYS A 190 -3.98 18.57 0.75
N SER A 191 -2.88 18.71 1.48
CA SER A 191 -1.91 19.79 1.27
C SER A 191 -1.11 19.67 -0.02
N ASN A 192 -1.00 18.46 -0.56
CA ASN A 192 -0.26 18.18 -1.80
C ASN A 192 -1.15 18.16 -3.04
N ARG A 193 -2.46 18.37 -2.92
CA ARG A 193 -3.38 18.39 -4.07
C ARG A 193 -3.24 19.69 -4.89
N PRO A 194 -3.32 19.64 -6.24
CA PRO A 194 -3.43 18.47 -7.12
C PRO A 194 -2.06 17.91 -7.56
N LEU A 195 -0.98 18.35 -6.92
CA LEU A 195 0.40 18.02 -7.23
C LEU A 195 0.81 16.63 -6.68
N TRP A 196 -0.06 15.61 -6.79
CA TRP A 196 0.10 14.27 -6.22
C TRP A 196 1.51 13.70 -6.41
N ASN A 197 2.35 13.91 -5.41
CA ASN A 197 3.71 13.40 -5.34
C ASN A 197 3.72 12.03 -4.65
N ASP A 198 4.90 11.45 -4.51
CA ASP A 198 5.10 10.14 -3.89
C ASP A 198 4.40 10.01 -2.53
N VAL A 199 4.65 10.97 -1.62
CA VAL A 199 4.05 11.04 -0.29
C VAL A 199 2.53 11.14 -0.34
N ALA A 200 1.98 11.98 -1.22
CA ALA A 200 0.54 12.18 -1.30
C ALA A 200 -0.19 10.94 -1.81
N ILE A 201 0.42 10.24 -2.78
CA ILE A 201 -0.09 8.97 -3.30
C ILE A 201 0.00 7.88 -2.23
N GLU A 202 1.11 7.82 -1.48
CA GLU A 202 1.25 6.92 -0.34
C GLU A 202 0.18 7.18 0.72
N ALA A 203 -0.03 8.45 1.08
CA ALA A 203 -1.04 8.84 2.05
C ALA A 203 -2.44 8.40 1.62
N LEU A 204 -2.79 8.52 0.34
CA LEU A 204 -4.05 8.00 -0.19
C LEU A 204 -4.13 6.48 -0.10
N ALA A 205 -3.06 5.76 -0.44
CA ALA A 205 -3.01 4.31 -0.32
C ALA A 205 -3.20 3.87 1.14
N MET A 206 -2.58 4.57 2.10
CA MET A 206 -2.70 4.27 3.53
C MET A 206 -4.07 4.62 4.10
N ALA A 207 -4.69 5.73 3.68
CA ALA A 207 -6.05 6.08 4.09
C ALA A 207 -7.05 5.00 3.68
N GLN A 208 -6.95 4.50 2.44
CA GLN A 208 -7.80 3.41 1.94
C GLN A 208 -7.50 2.06 2.61
N TYR A 209 -6.22 1.79 2.91
CA TYR A 209 -5.79 0.56 3.55
C TYR A 209 -6.26 0.47 5.02
N ASN A 210 -6.17 1.58 5.75
CA ASN A 210 -6.47 1.61 7.18
C ASN A 210 -7.98 1.50 7.47
N ASP A 211 -8.82 2.15 6.66
CA ASP A 211 -10.26 2.21 6.89
C ASP A 211 -11.06 1.60 5.73
N THR A 212 -11.70 0.46 5.99
CA THR A 212 -12.59 -0.23 5.04
C THR A 212 -13.89 0.51 4.75
N ALA A 213 -14.21 1.58 5.49
CA ALA A 213 -15.30 2.51 5.17
C ALA A 213 -14.84 3.74 4.35
N TYR A 214 -13.56 4.11 4.39
CA TYR A 214 -13.06 5.28 3.66
C TYR A 214 -13.16 5.13 2.13
N VAL A 215 -14.01 5.93 1.49
CA VAL A 215 -14.11 6.01 0.03
C VAL A 215 -13.49 7.34 -0.40
N PRO A 216 -12.37 7.35 -1.15
CA PRO A 216 -11.79 8.60 -1.60
C PRO A 216 -12.73 9.28 -2.62
N PRO A 217 -12.79 10.63 -2.64
CA PRO A 217 -13.45 11.37 -3.70
C PRO A 217 -13.02 10.92 -5.10
N GLN A 218 -13.97 10.79 -6.03
CA GLN A 218 -13.69 10.37 -7.41
C GLN A 218 -12.64 11.25 -8.10
N GLU A 219 -12.64 12.54 -7.79
CA GLU A 219 -11.67 13.52 -8.28
C GLU A 219 -10.21 13.12 -7.96
N TYR A 220 -9.93 12.52 -6.79
CA TYR A 220 -8.57 12.14 -6.42
C TYR A 220 -8.05 11.02 -7.31
N ILE A 221 -8.92 10.06 -7.63
CA ILE A 221 -8.60 8.94 -8.52
C ILE A 221 -8.40 9.44 -9.95
N GLN A 222 -9.25 10.35 -10.41
CA GLN A 222 -9.11 10.98 -11.73
C GLN A 222 -7.80 11.76 -11.87
N GLU A 223 -7.44 12.55 -10.85
CA GLU A 223 -6.19 13.30 -10.81
C GLU A 223 -4.97 12.38 -10.84
N ILE A 224 -4.97 11.29 -10.06
CA ILE A 224 -3.88 10.30 -10.10
C ILE A 224 -3.78 9.65 -11.49
N ILE A 225 -4.90 9.23 -12.08
CA ILE A 225 -4.89 8.63 -13.43
C ILE A 225 -4.35 9.62 -14.48
N ALA A 226 -4.71 10.90 -14.37
CA ALA A 226 -4.28 11.94 -15.29
C ALA A 226 -2.77 12.20 -15.24
N LEU A 227 -2.11 11.88 -14.11
CA LEU A 227 -0.66 12.04 -13.94
C LEU A 227 0.16 10.84 -14.45
N GLN A 228 -0.48 9.76 -14.93
CA GLN A 228 0.23 8.61 -15.45
C GLN A 228 0.93 8.95 -16.78
N ASN A 229 2.22 8.65 -16.87
CA ASN A 229 2.99 8.79 -18.09
C ASN A 229 2.52 7.80 -19.18
N LEU A 230 2.88 8.10 -20.44
CA LEU A 230 2.58 7.24 -21.59
C LEU A 230 3.18 5.82 -21.46
N ASN A 231 4.31 5.67 -20.76
CA ASN A 231 4.94 4.38 -20.51
C ASN A 231 4.30 3.59 -19.36
N GLY A 232 3.26 4.13 -18.72
CA GLY A 232 2.54 3.52 -17.59
C GLY A 232 3.07 3.87 -16.20
N SER A 233 4.19 4.60 -16.09
CA SER A 233 4.74 4.98 -14.78
C SER A 233 4.03 6.19 -14.17
N TRP A 234 4.23 6.40 -12.88
CA TRP A 234 4.02 7.69 -12.22
C TRP A 234 5.36 8.32 -11.85
N ASN A 235 5.33 9.64 -11.68
CA ASN A 235 6.50 10.44 -11.32
C ASN A 235 6.40 10.88 -9.87
N TRP A 236 7.53 10.95 -9.18
CA TRP A 236 7.57 11.52 -7.83
C TRP A 236 7.43 13.06 -7.86
N VAL A 237 7.72 13.69 -9.01
CA VAL A 237 7.42 15.10 -9.31
C VAL A 237 6.28 15.16 -10.34
N PRO A 238 5.14 15.78 -10.02
CA PRO A 238 4.02 15.90 -10.94
C PRO A 238 4.41 16.56 -12.27
N ASN A 239 3.83 16.07 -13.37
CA ASN A 239 3.97 16.62 -14.72
C ASN A 239 5.39 16.65 -15.31
N ASP A 240 6.36 15.94 -14.72
CA ASP A 240 7.70 15.74 -15.32
C ASP A 240 7.87 14.29 -15.82
N PRO A 241 7.57 14.00 -17.10
CA PRO A 241 7.64 12.65 -17.65
C PRO A 241 9.06 12.09 -17.74
N THR A 242 10.10 12.89 -17.47
CA THR A 242 11.49 12.44 -17.42
C THR A 242 11.87 11.85 -16.06
N ARG A 243 11.01 12.01 -15.05
CA ARG A 243 11.25 11.59 -13.66
C ARG A 243 10.39 10.39 -13.26
N GLU A 244 10.39 9.35 -14.10
CA GLU A 244 9.74 8.08 -13.79
C GLU A 244 10.22 7.51 -12.43
N SER A 245 9.30 7.00 -11.62
CA SER A 245 9.58 6.45 -10.29
C SER A 245 8.88 5.11 -10.11
N GLN A 246 9.64 4.04 -9.87
CA GLN A 246 9.06 2.72 -9.59
C GLN A 246 8.32 2.68 -8.26
N HIS A 247 8.87 3.35 -7.23
CA HIS A 247 8.24 3.51 -5.93
C HIS A 247 6.87 4.19 -6.07
N THR A 248 6.83 5.37 -6.70
CA THR A 248 5.58 6.10 -6.90
C THR A 248 4.59 5.32 -7.77
N THR A 249 5.10 4.58 -8.76
CA THR A 249 4.26 3.72 -9.61
C THR A 249 3.61 2.59 -8.78
N ILE A 250 4.34 1.92 -7.89
CA ILE A 250 3.75 0.84 -7.09
C ILE A 250 2.78 1.38 -6.03
N LEU A 251 3.03 2.57 -5.48
CA LEU A 251 2.11 3.25 -4.58
C LEU A 251 0.82 3.69 -5.29
N ALA A 252 0.94 4.22 -6.51
CA ALA A 252 -0.21 4.56 -7.34
C ALA A 252 -1.03 3.31 -7.68
N LEU A 253 -0.36 2.20 -8.04
CA LEU A 253 -1.03 0.92 -8.21
C LEU A 253 -1.76 0.50 -6.93
N TRP A 254 -1.14 0.61 -5.76
CA TRP A 254 -1.80 0.28 -4.50
C TRP A 254 -3.05 1.13 -4.25
N ALA A 255 -2.96 2.44 -4.44
CA ALA A 255 -4.08 3.35 -4.28
C ALA A 255 -5.24 3.01 -5.24
N LEU A 256 -4.93 2.72 -6.50
CA LEU A 256 -5.92 2.36 -7.53
C LEU A 256 -6.51 0.96 -7.30
N LEU A 257 -5.70 -0.02 -6.89
CA LEU A 257 -6.12 -1.37 -6.54
C LEU A 257 -7.09 -1.39 -5.36
N GLN A 258 -7.00 -0.43 -4.45
CA GLN A 258 -7.90 -0.33 -3.29
C GLN A 258 -9.17 0.47 -3.54
N TYR A 259 -9.34 1.04 -4.74
CA TYR A 259 -10.46 1.91 -5.01
C TYR A 259 -11.78 1.12 -4.95
N LYS A 260 -12.54 1.30 -3.86
CA LYS A 260 -13.70 0.45 -3.49
C LYS A 260 -14.83 0.37 -4.52
N PRO A 261 -15.13 1.41 -5.31
CA PRO A 261 -16.09 1.28 -6.40
C PRO A 261 -15.68 0.27 -7.47
N LEU A 262 -14.46 -0.26 -7.43
CA LEU A 262 -14.07 -1.43 -8.20
C LEU A 262 -14.64 -2.69 -7.54
N GLU A 263 -15.60 -3.31 -8.22
CA GLU A 263 -15.82 -4.74 -8.07
C GLU A 263 -14.66 -5.45 -8.77
N TRP A 264 -13.55 -5.69 -8.05
CA TRP A 264 -12.53 -6.58 -8.57
C TRP A 264 -13.18 -7.92 -8.86
N PRO A 265 -13.01 -8.51 -10.05
CA PRO A 265 -13.38 -9.91 -10.21
C PRO A 265 -12.66 -10.70 -9.12
N GLU A 266 -13.28 -11.77 -8.61
CA GLU A 266 -12.69 -12.64 -7.58
C GLU A 266 -11.25 -13.12 -7.94
N SER A 267 -10.82 -12.91 -9.20
CA SER A 267 -9.44 -13.00 -9.66
C SER A 267 -9.10 -11.95 -10.76
N PRO A 268 -8.26 -10.93 -10.48
CA PRO A 268 -7.74 -9.95 -11.45
C PRO A 268 -6.79 -10.50 -12.54
N ARG A 269 -6.54 -11.82 -12.58
CA ARG A 269 -5.71 -12.46 -13.64
C ARG A 269 -6.27 -12.31 -15.04
N ASP A 270 -7.56 -12.01 -15.19
CA ASP A 270 -8.22 -11.88 -16.48
C ASP A 270 -8.00 -10.50 -17.14
N MET A 271 -7.26 -9.60 -16.50
CA MET A 271 -6.96 -8.25 -17.02
C MET A 271 -5.67 -8.16 -17.86
N VAL A 272 -4.91 -9.26 -17.99
CA VAL A 272 -3.76 -9.33 -18.89
C VAL A 272 -4.21 -9.99 -20.19
N VAL A 273 -4.52 -9.16 -21.19
CA VAL A 273 -4.66 -9.64 -22.58
C VAL A 273 -3.26 -10.00 -23.07
N HIS A 274 -3.10 -11.25 -23.51
CA HIS A 274 -1.88 -11.78 -24.13
C HIS A 274 -1.45 -11.01 -25.39
#